data_AF-A0A962WJR9-F1
#
_entry.id   AF-A0A962WJR9-F1
#
_cell.length_a   1.000
_cell.length_b   1.000
_cell.length_c   1.000
_cell.angle_alpha   90.00
_cell.angle_beta   90.00
_cell.angle_gamma   90.00
#
_symmetry.space_group_name_H-M   'P 1'
#
loop_
_entity.id
_entity.type
_entity.pdbx_description
1 polymer ?
#
loop_
_entity_poly.entity_id
_entity_poly.type
_entity_poly.pdbx_seq_one_letter_code
_entity_poly.pdbx_strand_id
1 'polypeptide(L)'
;MQAPSGSEPDSSDAASDPTSRVRRLLNSIAWRWWRRRLLEGMSLAALFIVLLLAALCAYMIGSRFEPAAVQWARQLGYVLVPALLVLLLAPRLVRRMSSLNAARHAEARGLGQDAMLVSAAELLGVRRAREEGESVTPGSLQHALLTRAAGLAEREPRLRLLERPRTRRAGLLLLALLLCSVVAILGGPTPVRHALALLAAPERDPAVENPFRLQVEPGDIQIVAGDDQAITASSFGFAPARINLMVRRDGETDWQPLSMSGSAGATAAGVADEEPPQARYEHLLFDLGTGLDYYVKSGPIESSRHRIDVLPRPRVTRIDVLYEYPPHTGRTAHLAREQPEIRGLRGATVELRLLAEGLPAADSETEASAGEIGPGSAGFSNGALLLDGQQRLPLEREGDWLRARLTLENDGRYRIELPLAGGRTPRTLVAASAEHGITVLDDQLPVVRLEAPGRDARVSPIEEIALTVEAEDDVALREVSLVLNVNGEHEQIVPVAIDSVDPTQTRHSHRLALEELSLAPGDLISYHVRASDATGDSSRQVSSDIYFLDVRPFERSFRRARGGGGGGGG
;
A
#
# COMPACT_ATOMS: atom_id res chain seq x y z
N MET A 1 -70.08 -81.72 9.68
CA MET A 1 -69.89 -82.26 8.31
C MET A 1 -68.77 -81.46 7.66
N GLN A 2 -67.75 -82.18 7.18
CA GLN A 2 -66.44 -81.67 6.77
C GLN A 2 -66.49 -80.83 5.48
N ALA A 3 -65.64 -79.81 5.44
CA ALA A 3 -65.32 -79.04 4.25
C ALA A 3 -64.39 -79.83 3.31
N PRO A 4 -64.56 -79.75 1.98
CA PRO A 4 -63.59 -80.32 1.04
C PRO A 4 -62.48 -79.31 0.72
N SER A 5 -61.25 -79.81 0.86
CA SER A 5 -59.97 -79.19 0.54
C SER A 5 -59.80 -79.00 -0.98
N GLY A 6 -59.56 -77.76 -1.42
CA GLY A 6 -59.03 -77.47 -2.75
C GLY A 6 -57.52 -77.73 -2.78
N SER A 7 -57.10 -78.66 -3.62
CA SER A 7 -55.70 -78.99 -3.90
C SER A 7 -55.05 -77.94 -4.81
N GLU A 8 -53.98 -77.30 -4.33
CA GLU A 8 -53.03 -76.52 -5.13
C GLU A 8 -52.30 -77.43 -6.14
N PRO A 9 -51.99 -76.97 -7.36
CA PRO A 9 -51.16 -77.72 -8.28
C PRO A 9 -49.68 -77.64 -7.88
N ASP A 10 -49.09 -78.83 -7.71
CA ASP A 10 -47.71 -79.10 -7.34
C ASP A 10 -46.72 -78.52 -8.37
N SER A 11 -45.79 -77.67 -7.91
CA SER A 11 -44.82 -76.94 -8.75
C SER A 11 -43.50 -77.68 -8.97
N SER A 12 -43.46 -78.99 -8.68
CA SER A 12 -42.24 -79.80 -8.64
C SER A 12 -41.91 -80.55 -9.94
N ASP A 13 -42.85 -80.71 -10.89
CA ASP A 13 -42.62 -81.49 -12.13
C ASP A 13 -41.96 -80.70 -13.29
N ALA A 14 -41.96 -79.37 -13.24
CA ALA A 14 -41.36 -78.54 -14.30
C ALA A 14 -39.82 -78.57 -14.34
N ALA A 15 -39.17 -79.11 -13.30
CA ALA A 15 -37.70 -79.16 -13.20
C ALA A 15 -37.06 -80.30 -13.99
N SER A 16 -37.83 -81.33 -14.38
CA SER A 16 -37.32 -82.56 -15.00
C SER A 16 -37.35 -82.55 -16.54
N ASP A 17 -38.04 -81.60 -17.19
CA ASP A 17 -38.17 -81.57 -18.65
C ASP A 17 -36.81 -81.25 -19.34
N PRO A 18 -36.28 -82.12 -20.23
CA PRO A 18 -35.06 -81.85 -21.00
C PRO A 18 -35.12 -80.55 -21.82
N THR A 19 -36.31 -80.08 -22.24
CA THR A 19 -36.45 -78.80 -22.97
C THR A 19 -36.03 -77.61 -22.10
N SER A 20 -36.45 -77.60 -20.84
CA SER A 20 -36.14 -76.55 -19.87
C SER A 20 -34.65 -76.51 -19.54
N ARG A 21 -33.96 -77.67 -19.54
CA ARG A 21 -32.53 -77.78 -19.29
C ARG A 21 -31.70 -77.24 -20.45
N VAL A 22 -32.04 -77.62 -21.69
CA VAL A 22 -31.36 -77.09 -22.89
C VAL A 22 -31.61 -75.58 -23.04
N ARG A 23 -32.83 -75.10 -22.78
CA ARG A 23 -33.15 -73.67 -22.79
C ARG A 23 -32.37 -72.90 -21.73
N ARG A 24 -32.25 -73.43 -20.50
CA ARG A 24 -31.41 -72.83 -19.44
C ARG A 24 -29.94 -72.79 -19.83
N LEU A 25 -29.42 -73.85 -20.46
CA LEU A 25 -28.06 -73.88 -20.98
C LEU A 25 -27.84 -72.82 -22.07
N LEU A 26 -28.68 -72.78 -23.11
CA LEU A 26 -28.55 -71.81 -24.20
C LEU A 26 -28.72 -70.37 -23.71
N ASN A 27 -29.69 -70.10 -22.82
CA ASN A 27 -29.87 -68.78 -22.22
C ASN A 27 -28.68 -68.38 -21.36
N SER A 28 -28.10 -69.30 -20.60
CA SER A 28 -26.95 -69.00 -19.74
C SER A 28 -25.67 -68.76 -20.56
N ILE A 29 -25.50 -69.40 -21.72
CA ILE A 29 -24.42 -69.12 -22.69
C ILE A 29 -24.65 -67.76 -23.35
N ALA A 30 -25.86 -67.48 -23.81
CA ALA A 30 -26.23 -66.19 -24.40
C ALA A 30 -26.04 -65.03 -23.42
N TRP A 31 -26.43 -65.21 -22.16
CA TRP A 31 -26.27 -64.24 -21.09
C TRP A 31 -24.81 -64.00 -20.72
N ARG A 32 -23.97 -65.04 -20.67
CA ARG A 32 -22.52 -64.92 -20.42
C ARG A 32 -21.79 -64.21 -21.54
N TRP A 33 -22.11 -64.55 -22.78
CA TRP A 33 -21.57 -63.87 -23.96
C TRP A 33 -21.97 -62.39 -23.98
N TRP A 34 -23.24 -62.10 -23.64
CA TRP A 34 -23.74 -60.73 -23.57
C TRP A 34 -23.02 -59.94 -22.46
N ARG A 35 -22.92 -60.49 -21.24
CA ARG A 35 -22.15 -59.90 -20.13
C ARG A 35 -20.70 -59.64 -20.51
N ARG A 36 -20.05 -60.57 -21.22
CA ARG A 36 -18.67 -60.38 -21.67
C ARG A 36 -18.55 -59.23 -22.67
N ARG A 37 -19.39 -59.20 -23.70
CA ARG A 37 -19.37 -58.11 -24.69
C ARG A 37 -19.68 -56.77 -24.05
N LEU A 38 -20.61 -56.76 -23.09
CA LEU A 38 -20.92 -55.58 -22.30
C LEU A 38 -19.70 -55.10 -21.52
N LEU A 39 -19.02 -55.99 -20.78
CA LEU A 39 -17.80 -55.66 -20.03
C LEU A 39 -16.67 -55.16 -20.92
N GLU A 40 -16.41 -55.81 -22.06
CA GLU A 40 -15.40 -55.34 -23.03
C GLU A 40 -15.78 -53.96 -23.60
N GLY A 41 -17.07 -53.73 -23.87
CA GLY A 41 -17.60 -52.44 -24.31
C GLY A 41 -17.46 -51.35 -23.24
N MET A 42 -17.77 -51.66 -21.98
CA MET A 42 -17.61 -50.75 -20.85
C MET A 42 -16.14 -50.41 -20.60
N SER A 43 -15.23 -51.39 -20.69
CA SER A 43 -13.79 -51.11 -20.50
C SER A 43 -13.22 -50.22 -21.60
N LEU A 44 -13.64 -50.42 -22.86
CA LEU A 44 -13.24 -49.56 -23.98
C LEU A 44 -13.84 -48.16 -23.85
N ALA A 45 -15.13 -48.06 -23.52
CA ALA A 45 -15.78 -46.77 -23.29
C ALA A 45 -15.11 -46.02 -22.13
N ALA A 46 -14.85 -46.69 -21.01
CA ALA A 46 -14.13 -46.08 -19.88
C ALA A 46 -12.74 -45.57 -20.29
N LEU A 47 -11.97 -46.35 -21.06
CA LEU A 47 -10.65 -45.93 -21.52
C LEU A 47 -10.72 -44.65 -22.39
N PHE A 48 -11.62 -44.64 -23.38
CA PHE A 48 -11.77 -43.49 -24.27
C PHE A 48 -12.33 -42.26 -23.53
N ILE A 49 -13.24 -42.44 -22.56
CA ILE A 49 -13.75 -41.33 -21.72
C ILE A 49 -12.61 -40.76 -20.87
N VAL A 50 -11.80 -41.60 -20.23
CA VAL A 50 -10.68 -41.13 -19.40
C VAL A 50 -9.65 -40.37 -20.25
N LEU A 51 -9.30 -40.89 -21.43
CA LEU A 51 -8.39 -40.20 -22.36
C LEU A 51 -8.95 -38.86 -22.85
N LEU A 52 -10.25 -38.82 -23.19
CA LEU A 52 -10.93 -37.59 -23.59
C LEU A 52 -10.92 -36.56 -22.46
N LEU A 53 -11.29 -36.95 -21.24
CA LEU A 53 -11.29 -36.05 -20.08
C LEU A 53 -9.89 -35.55 -19.77
N ALA A 54 -8.87 -36.40 -19.85
CA ALA A 54 -7.48 -36.00 -19.66
C ALA A 54 -7.03 -34.98 -20.72
N ALA A 55 -7.41 -35.17 -21.99
CA ALA A 55 -7.12 -34.21 -23.06
C ALA A 55 -7.83 -32.87 -22.85
N LEU A 56 -9.11 -32.88 -22.45
CA LEU A 56 -9.87 -31.67 -22.12
C LEU A 56 -9.27 -30.94 -20.90
N CYS A 57 -8.83 -31.67 -19.87
CA CYS A 57 -8.14 -31.10 -18.73
C CYS A 57 -6.80 -30.46 -19.13
N ALA A 58 -6.00 -31.15 -19.93
CA ALA A 58 -4.73 -30.60 -20.42
C ALA A 58 -4.94 -29.34 -21.27
N TYR A 59 -5.98 -29.31 -22.10
CA TYR A 59 -6.38 -28.14 -22.88
C TYR A 59 -6.75 -26.96 -21.97
N MET A 60 -7.62 -27.15 -20.97
CA MET A 60 -8.02 -26.09 -20.04
C MET A 60 -6.85 -25.58 -19.19
N ILE A 61 -5.94 -26.46 -18.76
CA ILE A 61 -4.75 -26.06 -17.99
C ILE A 61 -3.79 -25.25 -18.88
N GLY A 62 -3.57 -25.70 -20.12
CA GLY A 62 -2.74 -24.98 -21.08
C GLY A 62 -3.28 -23.60 -21.43
N SER A 63 -4.61 -23.46 -21.52
CA SER A 63 -5.30 -22.18 -21.73
C SER A 63 -5.54 -21.38 -20.45
N ARG A 64 -4.97 -21.80 -19.30
CA ARG A 64 -5.12 -21.15 -17.99
C ARG A 64 -6.58 -20.87 -17.58
N PHE A 65 -7.48 -21.79 -17.93
CA PHE A 65 -8.93 -21.69 -17.67
C PHE A 65 -9.62 -20.45 -18.28
N GLU A 66 -9.15 -19.97 -19.44
CA GLU A 66 -9.87 -18.93 -20.18
C GLU A 66 -11.37 -19.30 -20.37
N PRO A 67 -12.33 -18.38 -20.11
CA PRO A 67 -13.75 -18.71 -20.10
C PRO A 67 -14.23 -19.37 -21.41
N ALA A 68 -13.75 -18.89 -22.56
CA ALA A 68 -14.07 -19.46 -23.86
C ALA A 68 -13.55 -20.90 -23.99
N ALA A 69 -12.31 -21.17 -23.55
CA ALA A 69 -11.72 -22.50 -23.60
C ALA A 69 -12.47 -23.50 -22.72
N VAL A 70 -12.92 -23.07 -21.52
CA VAL A 70 -13.74 -23.91 -20.63
C VAL A 70 -15.11 -24.20 -21.27
N GLN A 71 -15.74 -23.21 -21.89
CA GLN A 71 -17.02 -23.40 -22.60
C GLN A 71 -16.89 -24.41 -23.74
N TRP A 72 -15.85 -24.29 -24.57
CA TRP A 72 -15.56 -25.25 -25.64
C TRP A 72 -15.31 -26.66 -25.08
N ALA A 73 -14.52 -26.78 -24.01
CA ALA A 73 -14.25 -28.06 -23.37
C ALA A 73 -15.52 -28.72 -22.82
N ARG A 74 -16.45 -27.94 -22.25
CA ARG A 74 -17.77 -28.41 -21.80
C ARG A 74 -18.63 -28.90 -22.96
N GLN A 75 -18.78 -28.10 -24.00
CA GLN A 75 -19.59 -28.46 -25.17
C GLN A 75 -19.06 -29.75 -25.83
N LEU A 76 -17.74 -29.85 -26.03
CA LEU A 76 -17.11 -31.05 -26.56
C LEU A 76 -17.30 -32.25 -25.63
N GLY A 77 -17.11 -32.07 -24.32
CA GLY A 77 -17.33 -33.12 -23.32
C GLY A 77 -18.76 -33.65 -23.33
N TYR A 78 -19.76 -32.76 -23.31
CA TYR A 78 -21.18 -33.12 -23.30
C TYR A 78 -21.68 -33.74 -24.60
N VAL A 79 -21.02 -33.51 -25.73
CA VAL A 79 -21.37 -34.17 -27.00
C VAL A 79 -20.62 -35.50 -27.15
N LEU A 80 -19.32 -35.50 -26.91
CA LEU A 80 -18.46 -36.66 -27.20
C LEU A 80 -18.63 -37.80 -26.19
N VAL A 81 -18.83 -37.50 -24.90
CA VAL A 81 -19.05 -38.54 -23.88
C VAL A 81 -20.30 -39.38 -24.16
N PRO A 82 -21.51 -38.80 -24.36
CA PRO A 82 -22.69 -39.61 -24.69
C PRO A 82 -22.58 -40.24 -26.07
N ALA A 83 -21.99 -39.57 -27.08
CA ALA A 83 -21.76 -40.17 -28.39
C ALA A 83 -20.90 -41.44 -28.30
N LEU A 84 -19.84 -41.42 -27.49
CA LEU A 84 -18.96 -42.56 -27.24
C LEU A 84 -19.68 -43.69 -26.49
N LEU A 85 -20.49 -43.35 -25.47
CA LEU A 85 -21.32 -44.32 -24.75
C LEU A 85 -22.32 -44.98 -25.70
N VAL A 86 -23.03 -44.21 -26.53
CA VAL A 86 -24.00 -44.74 -27.51
C VAL A 86 -23.28 -45.61 -28.54
N LEU A 87 -22.19 -45.13 -29.16
CA LEU A 87 -21.45 -45.86 -30.18
C LEU A 87 -20.90 -47.21 -29.67
N LEU A 88 -20.40 -47.24 -28.44
CA LEU A 88 -19.72 -48.43 -27.90
C LEU A 88 -20.68 -49.38 -27.14
N LEU A 89 -21.73 -48.88 -26.50
CA LEU A 89 -22.67 -49.68 -25.71
C LEU A 89 -23.95 -50.03 -26.48
N ALA A 90 -24.55 -49.12 -27.26
CA ALA A 90 -25.83 -49.37 -27.94
C ALA A 90 -25.83 -50.61 -28.87
N PRO A 91 -24.85 -50.80 -29.78
CA PRO A 91 -24.83 -52.00 -30.63
C PRO A 91 -24.62 -53.30 -29.84
N ARG A 92 -24.10 -53.21 -28.61
CA ARG A 92 -23.88 -54.37 -27.72
C ARG A 92 -25.07 -54.65 -26.80
N LEU A 93 -25.86 -53.64 -26.49
CA LEU A 93 -27.09 -53.77 -25.69
C LEU A 93 -28.26 -54.30 -26.52
N VAL A 94 -28.42 -53.82 -27.75
CA VAL A 94 -29.58 -54.12 -28.62
C VAL A 94 -29.47 -55.50 -29.28
N ARG A 95 -28.26 -55.97 -29.58
CA ARG A 95 -28.05 -57.27 -30.23
C ARG A 95 -28.13 -58.43 -29.22
N ARG A 96 -29.36 -58.89 -28.90
CA ARG A 96 -29.57 -60.15 -28.17
C ARG A 96 -29.21 -61.33 -29.08
N MET A 97 -28.39 -62.26 -28.57
CA MET A 97 -28.02 -63.46 -29.31
C MET A 97 -29.23 -64.40 -29.42
N SER A 98 -29.65 -64.74 -30.64
CA SER A 98 -30.70 -65.74 -30.86
C SER A 98 -30.25 -67.10 -30.33
N SER A 99 -31.19 -67.95 -29.91
CA SER A 99 -30.92 -69.31 -29.42
C SER A 99 -30.08 -70.13 -30.42
N LEU A 100 -30.32 -69.91 -31.73
CA LEU A 100 -29.57 -70.50 -32.83
C LEU A 100 -28.09 -70.06 -32.86
N ASN A 101 -27.83 -68.76 -32.70
CA ASN A 101 -26.46 -68.23 -32.67
C ASN A 101 -25.72 -68.65 -31.40
N ALA A 102 -26.44 -68.81 -30.28
CA ALA A 102 -25.88 -69.35 -29.04
C ALA A 102 -25.45 -70.81 -29.20
N ALA A 103 -26.24 -71.63 -29.90
CA ALA A 103 -25.91 -73.01 -30.20
C ALA A 103 -24.70 -73.14 -31.15
N ARG A 104 -24.67 -72.35 -32.25
CA ARG A 104 -23.52 -72.31 -33.17
C ARG A 104 -22.23 -71.89 -32.47
N HIS A 105 -22.33 -70.90 -31.57
CA HIS A 105 -21.20 -70.42 -30.79
C HIS A 105 -20.68 -71.45 -29.78
N ALA A 106 -21.58 -72.26 -29.20
CA ALA A 106 -21.21 -73.35 -28.31
C ALA A 106 -20.47 -74.47 -29.05
N GLU A 107 -20.99 -74.91 -30.20
CA GLU A 107 -20.35 -75.95 -31.04
C GLU A 107 -19.01 -75.52 -31.62
N ALA A 108 -18.89 -74.27 -32.08
CA ALA A 108 -17.62 -73.72 -32.57
C ALA A 108 -16.51 -73.71 -31.52
N ARG A 109 -16.86 -73.84 -30.22
CA ARG A 109 -15.91 -73.95 -29.10
C ARG A 109 -15.82 -75.36 -28.52
N GLY A 110 -16.38 -76.36 -29.21
CA GLY A 110 -16.27 -77.78 -28.87
C GLY A 110 -17.34 -78.31 -27.91
N LEU A 111 -18.44 -77.60 -27.66
CA LEU A 111 -19.63 -78.19 -27.02
C LEU A 111 -20.52 -78.86 -28.06
N GLY A 112 -20.55 -80.19 -28.06
CA GLY A 112 -21.38 -80.96 -28.99
C GLY A 112 -20.60 -81.33 -30.25
N GLN A 113 -21.04 -82.40 -30.89
CA GLN A 113 -20.53 -82.90 -32.17
C GLN A 113 -21.69 -82.88 -33.17
N ASP A 114 -21.37 -82.69 -34.45
CA ASP A 114 -22.29 -82.87 -35.58
C ASP A 114 -23.60 -82.06 -35.51
N ALA A 115 -23.51 -80.74 -35.27
CA ALA A 115 -24.66 -79.81 -35.30
C ALA A 115 -25.78 -80.11 -34.27
N MET A 116 -25.52 -80.95 -33.28
CA MET A 116 -26.52 -81.42 -32.31
C MET A 116 -27.18 -80.32 -31.48
N LEU A 117 -26.43 -79.31 -31.02
CA LEU A 117 -26.98 -78.15 -30.29
C LEU A 117 -27.70 -77.19 -31.24
N VAL A 118 -27.23 -77.06 -32.48
CA VAL A 118 -27.88 -76.24 -33.51
C VAL A 118 -29.26 -76.83 -33.84
N SER A 119 -29.34 -78.13 -34.11
CA SER A 119 -30.60 -78.83 -34.33
C SER A 119 -31.52 -78.77 -33.11
N ALA A 120 -30.99 -78.90 -31.88
CA ALA A 120 -31.79 -78.74 -30.67
C ALA A 120 -32.33 -77.30 -30.49
N ALA A 121 -31.56 -76.28 -30.88
CA ALA A 121 -32.00 -74.88 -30.84
C ALA A 121 -33.02 -74.54 -31.93
N GLU A 122 -32.91 -75.13 -33.12
CA GLU A 122 -33.91 -75.05 -34.19
C GLU A 122 -35.23 -75.72 -33.75
N LEU A 123 -35.16 -76.92 -33.17
CA LEU A 123 -36.32 -77.62 -32.59
C LEU A 123 -37.01 -76.80 -31.48
N LEU A 124 -36.24 -76.14 -30.61
CA LEU A 124 -36.80 -75.23 -29.58
C LEU A 124 -37.41 -73.96 -30.19
N GLY A 125 -36.86 -73.46 -31.30
CA GLY A 125 -37.44 -72.33 -32.06
C GLY A 125 -38.75 -72.71 -32.76
N VAL A 126 -38.79 -73.89 -33.38
CA VAL A 126 -39.97 -74.46 -34.03
C VAL A 126 -41.06 -74.78 -33.01
N ARG A 127 -40.74 -75.31 -31.82
CA ARG A 127 -41.73 -75.51 -30.75
C ARG A 127 -42.34 -74.21 -30.25
N ARG A 128 -41.57 -73.13 -30.16
CA ARG A 128 -42.07 -71.82 -29.71
C ARG A 128 -43.08 -71.21 -30.68
N ALA A 129 -42.87 -71.39 -31.98
CA ALA A 129 -43.82 -70.98 -33.03
C ALA A 129 -45.03 -71.94 -33.14
N ARG A 130 -44.93 -73.15 -32.56
CA ARG A 130 -45.94 -74.22 -32.63
C ARG A 130 -46.80 -74.35 -31.36
N GLU A 131 -46.34 -73.83 -30.22
CA GLU A 131 -47.16 -73.60 -29.01
C GLU A 131 -48.30 -72.58 -29.27
N GLU A 132 -48.20 -71.77 -30.32
CA GLU A 132 -49.25 -70.82 -30.76
C GLU A 132 -50.29 -71.44 -31.73
N GLY A 133 -50.15 -72.70 -32.15
CA GLY A 133 -51.11 -73.34 -33.06
C GLY A 133 -50.82 -74.81 -33.39
N GLU A 134 -51.61 -75.69 -32.77
CA GLU A 134 -51.98 -77.06 -33.16
C GLU A 134 -50.91 -78.20 -33.15
N SER A 135 -51.34 -79.35 -32.65
CA SER A 135 -50.52 -80.50 -32.26
C SER A 135 -50.42 -81.59 -33.35
N VAL A 136 -49.30 -82.32 -33.37
CA VAL A 136 -49.11 -83.78 -33.60
C VAL A 136 -47.59 -84.05 -33.79
N THR A 137 -47.13 -85.17 -33.23
CA THR A 137 -45.73 -85.58 -32.93
C THR A 137 -44.98 -86.23 -34.11
N PRO A 138 -43.62 -86.35 -34.03
CA PRO A 138 -43.02 -87.57 -33.49
C PRO A 138 -42.08 -87.23 -32.31
N GLY A 139 -42.54 -87.52 -31.09
CA GLY A 139 -41.93 -87.02 -29.85
C GLY A 139 -40.68 -87.76 -29.41
N SER A 140 -40.47 -89.01 -29.82
CA SER A 140 -39.40 -89.86 -29.28
C SER A 140 -38.00 -89.49 -29.76
N LEU A 141 -37.82 -89.23 -31.06
CA LEU A 141 -36.50 -88.88 -31.63
C LEU A 141 -36.12 -87.44 -31.23
N GLN A 142 -37.10 -86.53 -31.21
CA GLN A 142 -36.93 -85.18 -30.69
C GLN A 142 -36.59 -85.18 -29.19
N HIS A 143 -37.28 -86.01 -28.40
CA HIS A 143 -36.99 -86.16 -26.97
C HIS A 143 -35.61 -86.78 -26.74
N ALA A 144 -35.20 -87.79 -27.52
CA ALA A 144 -33.87 -88.38 -27.43
C ALA A 144 -32.74 -87.37 -27.76
N LEU A 145 -32.93 -86.53 -28.78
CA LEU A 145 -32.00 -85.45 -29.11
C LEU A 145 -31.92 -84.40 -28.01
N LEU A 146 -33.07 -83.98 -27.45
CA LEU A 146 -33.12 -83.02 -26.35
C LEU A 146 -32.52 -83.59 -25.05
N THR A 147 -32.74 -84.87 -24.75
CA THR A 147 -32.17 -85.54 -23.57
C THR A 147 -30.67 -85.71 -23.71
N ARG A 148 -30.16 -86.11 -24.88
CA ARG A 148 -28.71 -86.13 -25.13
C ARG A 148 -28.10 -84.72 -25.11
N ALA A 149 -28.79 -83.71 -25.64
CA ALA A 149 -28.34 -82.31 -25.61
C ALA A 149 -28.35 -81.76 -24.17
N ALA A 150 -29.30 -82.20 -23.34
CA ALA A 150 -29.33 -81.90 -21.92
C ALA A 150 -28.16 -82.55 -21.17
N GLY A 151 -27.72 -83.75 -21.56
CA GLY A 151 -26.52 -84.40 -21.02
C GLY A 151 -25.21 -83.63 -21.30
N LEU A 152 -25.15 -82.84 -22.39
CA LEU A 152 -24.02 -81.95 -22.66
C LEU A 152 -23.93 -80.78 -21.65
N ALA A 153 -24.98 -80.52 -20.88
CA ALA A 153 -24.95 -79.54 -19.80
C ALA A 153 -23.94 -79.89 -18.70
N GLU A 154 -23.61 -81.17 -18.54
CA GLU A 154 -22.59 -81.62 -17.58
C GLU A 154 -21.15 -81.28 -18.04
N ARG A 155 -20.95 -81.02 -19.34
CA ARG A 155 -19.65 -80.62 -19.92
C ARG A 155 -19.47 -79.10 -20.00
N GLU A 156 -20.52 -78.35 -19.73
CA GLU A 156 -20.55 -76.89 -19.62
C GLU A 156 -19.44 -76.27 -18.72
N PRO A 157 -19.03 -76.85 -17.57
CA PRO A 157 -17.93 -76.30 -16.76
C PRO A 157 -16.60 -76.15 -17.50
N ARG A 158 -16.32 -76.93 -18.56
CA ARG A 158 -15.07 -76.79 -19.34
C ARG A 158 -15.00 -75.48 -20.12
N LEU A 159 -16.13 -74.96 -20.59
CA LEU A 159 -16.17 -73.70 -21.37
C LEU A 159 -16.21 -72.49 -20.46
N ARG A 160 -16.72 -72.68 -19.24
CA ARG A 160 -16.53 -71.71 -18.16
C ARG A 160 -15.03 -71.44 -17.91
N LEU A 161 -14.16 -72.44 -18.02
CA LEU A 161 -12.71 -72.29 -17.80
C LEU A 161 -12.01 -71.52 -18.94
N LEU A 162 -12.41 -71.75 -20.19
CA LEU A 162 -11.82 -71.10 -21.38
C LEU A 162 -12.15 -69.60 -21.50
N GLU A 163 -13.30 -69.17 -20.98
CA GLU A 163 -13.75 -67.76 -21.08
C GLU A 163 -13.37 -66.89 -19.87
N ARG A 164 -12.95 -67.49 -18.76
CA ARG A 164 -12.50 -66.82 -17.52
C ARG A 164 -11.34 -65.83 -17.70
N PRO A 165 -10.26 -66.10 -18.46
CA PRO A 165 -9.12 -65.19 -18.49
C PRO A 165 -9.42 -63.87 -19.22
N ARG A 166 -10.21 -63.91 -20.30
CA ARG A 166 -10.57 -62.70 -21.06
C ARG A 166 -11.56 -61.81 -20.32
N THR A 167 -12.57 -62.41 -19.69
CA THR A 167 -13.55 -61.69 -18.87
C THR A 167 -12.92 -61.08 -17.61
N ARG A 168 -12.00 -61.79 -16.95
CA ARG A 168 -11.23 -61.25 -15.81
C ARG A 168 -10.35 -60.08 -16.23
N ARG A 169 -9.66 -60.16 -17.37
CA ARG A 169 -8.84 -59.03 -17.88
C ARG A 169 -9.67 -57.79 -18.15
N ALA A 170 -10.81 -57.91 -18.84
CA ALA A 170 -11.69 -56.77 -19.09
C ALA A 170 -12.25 -56.16 -17.79
N GLY A 171 -12.66 -57.01 -16.84
CA GLY A 171 -13.13 -56.56 -15.52
C GLY A 171 -12.04 -55.88 -14.69
N LEU A 172 -10.81 -56.41 -14.68
CA LEU A 172 -9.66 -55.81 -14.00
C LEU A 172 -9.26 -54.47 -14.63
N LEU A 173 -9.27 -54.36 -15.96
CA LEU A 173 -9.00 -53.10 -16.66
C LEU A 173 -10.05 -52.04 -16.31
N LEU A 174 -11.33 -52.41 -16.31
CA LEU A 174 -12.40 -51.50 -15.92
C LEU A 174 -12.25 -51.04 -14.47
N LEU A 175 -11.97 -51.97 -13.55
CA LEU A 175 -11.71 -51.66 -12.14
C LEU A 175 -10.50 -50.73 -11.98
N ALA A 176 -9.41 -50.99 -12.70
CA ALA A 176 -8.21 -50.15 -12.67
C ALA A 176 -8.49 -48.73 -13.19
N LEU A 177 -9.25 -48.59 -14.29
CA LEU A 177 -9.65 -47.29 -14.83
C LEU A 177 -10.55 -46.52 -13.87
N LEU A 178 -11.51 -47.20 -13.23
CA LEU A 178 -12.37 -46.58 -12.21
C LEU A 178 -11.55 -46.12 -10.99
N LEU A 179 -10.64 -46.97 -10.50
CA LEU A 179 -9.78 -46.63 -9.37
C LEU A 179 -8.85 -45.46 -9.71
N CYS A 180 -8.24 -45.46 -10.91
CA CYS A 180 -7.41 -44.37 -11.39
C CYS A 180 -8.20 -43.06 -11.50
N SER A 181 -9.44 -43.11 -11.98
CA SER A 181 -10.33 -41.95 -12.04
C SER A 181 -10.65 -41.40 -10.65
N VAL A 182 -10.95 -42.27 -9.68
CA VAL A 182 -11.22 -41.89 -8.29
C VAL A 182 -9.99 -41.24 -7.64
N VAL A 183 -8.81 -41.82 -7.84
CA VAL A 183 -7.54 -41.27 -7.35
C VAL A 183 -7.26 -39.90 -7.98
N ALA A 184 -7.51 -39.72 -9.28
CA ALA A 184 -7.33 -38.43 -9.95
C ALA A 184 -8.28 -37.34 -9.40
N ILE A 185 -9.52 -37.69 -9.07
CA ILE A 185 -10.52 -36.74 -8.53
C ILE A 185 -10.21 -36.36 -7.06
N LEU A 186 -9.82 -37.33 -6.24
CA LEU A 186 -9.61 -37.10 -4.80
C LEU A 186 -8.19 -36.62 -4.47
N GLY A 187 -7.17 -37.16 -5.14
CA GLY A 187 -5.76 -36.92 -4.83
C GLY A 187 -4.93 -36.38 -6.00
N GLY A 188 -5.56 -36.02 -7.12
CA GLY A 188 -4.87 -35.40 -8.25
C GLY A 188 -4.39 -33.96 -7.95
N PRO A 189 -3.50 -33.39 -8.80
CA PRO A 189 -3.08 -32.00 -8.70
C PRO A 189 -4.29 -31.04 -8.67
N THR A 190 -4.19 -29.96 -7.89
CA THR A 190 -5.25 -28.94 -7.76
C THR A 190 -5.84 -28.46 -9.09
N PRO A 191 -5.07 -28.15 -10.15
CA PRO A 191 -5.66 -27.71 -11.42
C PRO A 191 -6.46 -28.82 -12.13
N VAL A 192 -6.07 -30.09 -11.99
CA VAL A 192 -6.79 -31.22 -12.61
C VAL A 192 -8.13 -31.46 -11.92
N ARG A 193 -8.13 -31.43 -10.58
CA ARG A 193 -9.35 -31.57 -9.79
C ARG A 193 -10.33 -30.42 -10.09
N HIS A 194 -9.81 -29.22 -10.24
CA HIS A 194 -10.60 -28.05 -10.59
C HIS A 194 -11.18 -28.12 -12.00
N ALA A 195 -10.37 -28.54 -12.99
CA ALA A 195 -10.80 -28.80 -14.35
C ALA A 195 -11.96 -29.82 -14.42
N LEU A 196 -11.84 -30.94 -13.70
CA LEU A 196 -12.88 -31.96 -13.63
C LEU A 196 -14.17 -31.43 -12.97
N ALA A 197 -14.04 -30.60 -11.93
CA ALA A 197 -15.19 -30.00 -11.26
C ALA A 197 -15.92 -28.99 -12.18
N LEU A 198 -15.19 -28.18 -12.95
CA LEU A 198 -15.76 -27.27 -13.94
C LEU A 198 -16.44 -28.02 -15.10
N LEU A 199 -15.94 -29.18 -15.51
CA LEU A 199 -16.60 -30.02 -16.52
C LEU A 199 -17.87 -30.69 -15.98
N ALA A 200 -17.88 -31.10 -14.72
CA ALA A 200 -19.01 -31.78 -14.10
C ALA A 200 -20.17 -30.82 -13.76
N ALA A 201 -19.88 -29.58 -13.38
CA ALA A 201 -20.86 -28.59 -12.94
C ALA A 201 -20.98 -27.43 -13.94
N PRO A 202 -22.00 -27.41 -14.82
CA PRO A 202 -22.18 -26.34 -15.80
C PRO A 202 -22.54 -24.99 -15.17
N GLU A 203 -23.13 -25.00 -13.97
CA GLU A 203 -23.56 -23.81 -13.23
C GLU A 203 -22.39 -23.01 -12.65
N ARG A 204 -21.18 -23.60 -12.56
CA ARG A 204 -20.01 -22.91 -12.05
C ARG A 204 -19.44 -21.97 -13.08
N ASP A 205 -19.26 -20.70 -12.69
CA ASP A 205 -18.67 -19.70 -13.55
C ASP A 205 -17.13 -19.85 -13.57
N PRO A 206 -16.53 -20.18 -14.73
CA PRO A 206 -15.08 -20.29 -14.85
C PRO A 206 -14.34 -18.98 -14.56
N ALA A 207 -15.00 -17.82 -14.68
CA ALA A 207 -14.39 -16.52 -14.39
C ALA A 207 -14.24 -16.26 -12.87
N VAL A 208 -15.18 -16.77 -12.06
CA VAL A 208 -15.20 -16.55 -10.61
C VAL A 208 -14.31 -17.55 -9.88
N GLU A 209 -14.28 -18.81 -10.32
CA GLU A 209 -13.51 -19.87 -9.67
C GLU A 209 -12.10 -20.06 -10.26
N ASN A 210 -11.51 -19.09 -10.96
CA ASN A 210 -10.17 -19.30 -11.56
C ASN A 210 -9.10 -19.50 -10.45
N PRO A 211 -8.39 -20.66 -10.42
CA PRO A 211 -7.34 -20.90 -9.44
C PRO A 211 -6.10 -20.01 -9.65
N PHE A 212 -6.00 -19.39 -10.83
CA PHE A 212 -4.97 -18.43 -11.16
C PHE A 212 -5.49 -17.00 -10.94
N ARG A 213 -4.93 -16.28 -9.97
CA ARG A 213 -5.30 -14.90 -9.67
C ARG A 213 -4.07 -14.03 -9.42
N LEU A 214 -4.21 -12.75 -9.73
CA LEU A 214 -3.27 -11.68 -9.41
C LEU A 214 -3.92 -10.76 -8.37
N GLN A 215 -3.27 -10.60 -7.22
CA GLN A 215 -3.66 -9.63 -6.21
C GLN A 215 -2.68 -8.46 -6.24
N VAL A 216 -3.20 -7.25 -6.07
CA VAL A 216 -2.43 -6.00 -6.15
C VAL A 216 -2.59 -5.23 -4.85
N GLU A 217 -1.48 -4.71 -4.33
CA GLU A 217 -1.41 -3.91 -3.12
C GLU A 217 -0.48 -2.70 -3.34
N PRO A 218 -0.88 -1.45 -3.02
CA PRO A 218 -2.21 -1.07 -2.52
C PRO A 218 -3.32 -1.29 -3.55
N GLY A 219 -4.58 -1.15 -3.13
CA GLY A 219 -5.74 -1.08 -4.03
C GLY A 219 -6.04 0.37 -4.40
N ASP A 220 -7.23 0.86 -4.05
CA ASP A 220 -7.58 2.26 -4.27
C ASP A 220 -7.00 3.16 -3.17
N ILE A 221 -6.05 4.02 -3.54
CA ILE A 221 -5.30 4.86 -2.61
C ILE A 221 -5.33 6.33 -3.05
N GLN A 222 -5.19 7.22 -2.08
CA GLN A 222 -5.00 8.64 -2.33
C GLN A 222 -3.60 9.04 -1.87
N ILE A 223 -2.88 9.74 -2.72
CA ILE A 223 -1.52 10.22 -2.45
C ILE A 223 -1.43 11.71 -2.70
N VAL A 224 -0.39 12.37 -2.18
CA VAL A 224 -0.16 13.79 -2.44
C VAL A 224 0.61 13.92 -3.76
N ALA A 225 0.32 14.96 -4.53
CA ALA A 225 1.07 15.27 -5.74
C ALA A 225 2.58 15.32 -5.48
N GLY A 226 3.31 14.59 -6.32
CA GLY A 226 4.76 14.43 -6.27
C GLY A 226 5.27 13.33 -5.35
N ASP A 227 4.39 12.59 -4.66
CA ASP A 227 4.79 11.40 -3.89
C ASP A 227 5.04 10.20 -4.82
N ASP A 228 5.95 9.33 -4.40
CA ASP A 228 6.22 8.05 -5.06
C ASP A 228 5.28 6.96 -4.49
N GLN A 229 4.81 6.05 -5.35
CA GLN A 229 3.97 4.92 -4.93
C GLN A 229 4.50 3.59 -5.44
N ALA A 230 4.86 2.70 -4.51
CA ALA A 230 5.18 1.31 -4.81
C ALA A 230 3.90 0.50 -5.02
N ILE A 231 3.83 -0.24 -6.12
CA ILE A 231 2.75 -1.19 -6.41
C ILE A 231 3.32 -2.59 -6.38
N THR A 232 2.76 -3.42 -5.51
CA THR A 232 3.13 -4.82 -5.34
C THR A 232 2.06 -5.72 -5.94
N ALA A 233 2.48 -6.75 -6.67
CA ALA A 233 1.62 -7.78 -7.23
C ALA A 233 2.03 -9.16 -6.71
N SER A 234 1.05 -9.93 -6.26
CA SER A 234 1.20 -11.31 -5.77
C SER A 234 0.45 -12.27 -6.68
N SER A 235 1.14 -13.30 -7.19
CA SER A 235 0.54 -14.32 -8.06
C SER A 235 0.20 -15.59 -7.29
N PHE A 236 -1.02 -16.11 -7.48
CA PHE A 236 -1.49 -17.35 -6.87
C PHE A 236 -1.75 -18.43 -7.93
N GLY A 237 -1.31 -19.65 -7.66
CA GLY A 237 -1.54 -20.82 -8.51
C GLY A 237 -0.61 -20.94 -9.72
N PHE A 238 0.18 -19.91 -10.05
CA PHE A 238 1.15 -19.93 -11.15
C PHE A 238 2.37 -19.07 -10.83
N ALA A 239 3.48 -19.32 -11.54
CA ALA A 239 4.70 -18.52 -11.48
C ALA A 239 4.90 -17.81 -12.84
N PRO A 240 4.62 -16.51 -12.96
CA PRO A 240 4.79 -15.79 -14.21
C PRO A 240 6.26 -15.49 -14.53
N ALA A 241 6.64 -15.68 -15.80
CA ALA A 241 7.94 -15.26 -16.30
C ALA A 241 8.04 -13.72 -16.43
N ARG A 242 6.92 -13.04 -16.69
CA ARG A 242 6.81 -11.58 -16.80
C ARG A 242 5.46 -11.12 -16.27
N ILE A 243 5.49 -10.04 -15.47
CA ILE A 243 4.30 -9.31 -15.05
C ILE A 243 4.46 -7.87 -15.53
N ASN A 244 3.40 -7.34 -16.14
CA ASN A 244 3.32 -5.94 -16.52
C ASN A 244 2.24 -5.25 -15.69
N LEU A 245 2.60 -4.12 -15.10
CA LEU A 245 1.68 -3.13 -14.56
C LEU A 245 1.16 -2.30 -15.74
N MET A 246 -0.14 -2.36 -15.97
CA MET A 246 -0.83 -1.55 -16.99
C MET A 246 -1.31 -0.27 -16.32
N VAL A 247 -0.84 0.87 -16.80
CA VAL A 247 -1.17 2.20 -16.25
C VAL A 247 -1.89 3.02 -17.30
N ARG A 248 -2.92 3.76 -16.88
CA ARG A 248 -3.59 4.77 -17.69
C ARG A 248 -3.75 6.04 -16.86
N ARG A 249 -3.03 7.09 -17.23
CA ARG A 249 -3.11 8.39 -16.54
C ARG A 249 -4.38 9.15 -16.94
N ASP A 250 -4.87 9.99 -16.04
CA ASP A 250 -5.99 10.88 -16.32
C ASP A 250 -5.68 11.78 -17.52
N GLY A 251 -6.52 11.74 -18.55
CA GLY A 251 -6.31 12.44 -19.84
C GLY A 251 -5.70 11.59 -20.96
N GLU A 252 -5.18 10.40 -20.64
CA GLU A 252 -4.72 9.42 -21.64
C GLU A 252 -5.81 8.37 -21.89
N THR A 253 -5.95 7.94 -23.15
CA THR A 253 -6.88 6.86 -23.52
C THR A 253 -6.24 5.48 -23.51
N ASP A 254 -4.93 5.43 -23.74
CA ASP A 254 -4.19 4.19 -23.98
C ASP A 254 -3.55 3.65 -22.70
N TRP A 255 -3.48 2.33 -22.59
CA TRP A 255 -2.82 1.66 -21.47
C TRP A 255 -1.33 1.49 -21.76
N GLN A 256 -0.49 2.03 -20.88
CA GLN A 256 0.96 1.89 -20.96
C GLN A 256 1.43 0.68 -20.14
N PRO A 257 2.16 -0.27 -20.75
CA PRO A 257 2.72 -1.42 -20.04
C PRO A 257 4.06 -1.06 -19.39
N LEU A 258 4.15 -1.24 -18.07
CA LEU A 258 5.37 -1.11 -17.27
C LEU A 258 5.77 -2.48 -16.73
N SER A 259 7.01 -2.91 -16.94
CA SER A 259 7.47 -4.21 -16.42
C SER A 259 7.75 -4.15 -14.93
N MET A 260 7.21 -5.11 -14.17
CA MET A 260 7.45 -5.24 -12.74
C MET A 260 8.68 -6.10 -12.47
N SER A 261 9.45 -5.75 -11.44
CA SER A 261 10.61 -6.50 -11.00
C SER A 261 10.20 -7.51 -9.93
N GLY A 262 10.45 -8.79 -10.17
CA GLY A 262 10.15 -9.84 -9.20
C GLY A 262 11.31 -10.07 -8.25
N SER A 263 11.04 -10.12 -6.95
CA SER A 263 11.85 -10.96 -6.07
C SER A 263 11.19 -12.34 -6.12
N ALA A 264 11.80 -13.27 -6.84
CA ALA A 264 11.39 -14.66 -6.72
C ALA A 264 11.60 -15.02 -5.25
N GLY A 265 10.50 -15.21 -4.51
CA GLY A 265 10.55 -15.60 -3.11
C GLY A 265 11.56 -16.72 -2.98
N ALA A 266 12.67 -16.44 -2.30
CA ALA A 266 13.65 -17.43 -1.96
C ALA A 266 12.87 -18.61 -1.36
N THR A 267 13.18 -19.81 -1.82
CA THR A 267 12.66 -21.06 -1.27
C THR A 267 12.89 -21.05 0.24
N ALA A 268 11.91 -20.57 1.01
CA ALA A 268 11.89 -20.67 2.45
C ALA A 268 11.58 -22.14 2.75
N ALA A 269 12.65 -22.93 2.82
CA ALA A 269 12.60 -24.23 3.41
C ALA A 269 12.09 -24.09 4.84
N GLY A 270 10.88 -24.59 5.10
CA GLY A 270 10.41 -24.88 6.44
C GLY A 270 9.45 -23.87 7.05
N VAL A 271 8.23 -23.77 6.51
CA VAL A 271 7.02 -23.69 7.34
C VAL A 271 5.95 -24.52 6.63
N ALA A 272 5.49 -25.58 7.29
CA ALA A 272 4.41 -26.43 6.83
C ALA A 272 3.08 -25.78 7.22
N ASP A 273 2.70 -24.69 6.55
CA ASP A 273 1.34 -24.14 6.61
C ASP A 273 0.87 -23.74 5.19
N GLU A 274 -0.42 -23.94 4.96
CA GLU A 274 -1.12 -24.27 3.71
C GLU A 274 -1.22 -23.22 2.57
N GLU A 275 -0.22 -22.35 2.31
CA GLU A 275 -0.27 -21.47 1.11
C GLU A 275 0.92 -21.64 0.16
N PRO A 276 0.69 -21.82 -1.16
CA PRO A 276 1.77 -21.94 -2.14
C PRO A 276 2.60 -20.64 -2.19
N PRO A 277 3.89 -20.73 -2.54
CA PRO A 277 4.80 -19.58 -2.53
C PRO A 277 4.26 -18.44 -3.41
N GLN A 278 3.97 -17.32 -2.77
CA GLN A 278 3.57 -16.07 -3.41
C GLN A 278 4.81 -15.45 -4.06
N ALA A 279 4.92 -15.53 -5.38
CA ALA A 279 5.90 -14.71 -6.08
C ALA A 279 5.44 -13.25 -6.00
N ARG A 280 6.28 -12.38 -5.42
CA ARG A 280 6.00 -10.96 -5.22
C ARG A 280 6.79 -10.13 -6.22
N TYR A 281 6.08 -9.24 -6.89
CA TYR A 281 6.61 -8.35 -7.90
C TYR A 281 6.31 -6.91 -7.51
N GLU A 282 7.27 -6.03 -7.71
CA GLU A 282 7.15 -4.63 -7.32
C GLU A 282 7.50 -3.72 -8.50
N HIS A 283 6.79 -2.61 -8.57
CA HIS A 283 7.13 -1.49 -9.46
C HIS A 283 6.88 -0.18 -8.72
N LEU A 284 7.88 0.71 -8.75
CA LEU A 284 7.80 2.02 -8.13
C LEU A 284 7.39 3.06 -9.18
N LEU A 285 6.25 3.69 -8.97
CA LEU A 285 5.82 4.85 -9.75
C LEU A 285 6.38 6.10 -9.09
N PHE A 286 7.13 6.89 -9.84
CA PHE A 286 7.79 8.09 -9.35
C PHE A 286 7.00 9.35 -9.68
N ASP A 287 7.07 10.35 -8.79
CA ASP A 287 6.60 11.73 -9.01
C ASP A 287 5.18 11.79 -9.61
N LEU A 288 4.21 11.22 -8.88
CA LEU A 288 2.83 11.13 -9.37
C LEU A 288 2.14 12.50 -9.28
N GLY A 289 1.99 13.16 -10.43
CA GLY A 289 1.34 14.47 -10.54
C GLY A 289 -0.16 14.43 -10.87
N THR A 290 -0.65 13.37 -11.51
CA THR A 290 -2.06 13.20 -11.92
C THR A 290 -2.60 11.85 -11.49
N GLY A 291 -3.90 11.78 -11.24
CA GLY A 291 -4.59 10.52 -10.99
C GLY A 291 -4.38 9.51 -12.12
N LEU A 292 -4.43 8.23 -11.78
CA LEU A 292 -4.29 7.16 -12.76
C LEU A 292 -5.09 5.92 -12.36
N ASP A 293 -5.54 5.20 -13.37
CA ASP A 293 -6.06 3.85 -13.22
C ASP A 293 -4.95 2.85 -13.51
N TYR A 294 -4.92 1.75 -12.76
CA TYR A 294 -3.95 0.70 -12.96
C TYR A 294 -4.52 -0.68 -12.71
N TYR A 295 -3.93 -1.67 -13.36
CA TYR A 295 -4.13 -3.08 -13.07
C TYR A 295 -2.90 -3.86 -13.49
N VAL A 296 -2.76 -5.07 -12.99
CA VAL A 296 -1.61 -5.92 -13.26
C VAL A 296 -2.02 -7.05 -14.21
N LYS A 297 -1.17 -7.33 -15.20
CA LYS A 297 -1.41 -8.32 -16.25
C LYS A 297 -0.24 -9.28 -16.40
N SER A 298 -0.57 -10.56 -16.51
CA SER A 298 0.38 -11.62 -16.87
C SER A 298 -0.25 -12.60 -17.87
N GLY A 299 0.06 -12.43 -19.16
CA GLY A 299 -0.54 -13.22 -20.23
C GLY A 299 -2.06 -12.97 -20.30
N PRO A 300 -2.91 -14.01 -20.20
CA PRO A 300 -4.37 -13.86 -20.20
C PRO A 300 -4.98 -13.52 -18.83
N ILE A 301 -4.18 -13.46 -17.75
CA ILE A 301 -4.67 -13.21 -16.39
C ILE A 301 -4.49 -11.72 -16.07
N GLU A 302 -5.57 -11.09 -15.62
CA GLU A 302 -5.63 -9.68 -15.22
C GLU A 302 -6.12 -9.57 -13.77
N SER A 303 -5.60 -8.59 -13.02
CA SER A 303 -6.11 -8.25 -11.69
C SER A 303 -7.36 -7.37 -11.78
N SER A 304 -7.98 -7.12 -10.61
CA SER A 304 -8.91 -6.00 -10.44
C SER A 304 -8.25 -4.68 -10.85
N ARG A 305 -9.07 -3.76 -11.36
CA ARG A 305 -8.64 -2.38 -11.66
C ARG A 305 -8.74 -1.54 -10.41
N HIS A 306 -7.73 -0.71 -10.21
CA HIS A 306 -7.59 0.17 -9.07
C HIS A 306 -7.29 1.60 -9.52
N ARG A 307 -7.59 2.57 -8.66
CA ARG A 307 -7.32 3.98 -8.93
C ARG A 307 -6.41 4.59 -7.87
N ILE A 308 -5.43 5.36 -8.33
CA ILE A 308 -4.66 6.28 -7.50
C ILE A 308 -5.23 7.67 -7.72
N ASP A 309 -5.82 8.25 -6.68
CA ASP A 309 -6.21 9.66 -6.69
C ASP A 309 -5.04 10.51 -6.21
N VAL A 310 -4.67 11.52 -6.98
CA VAL A 310 -3.60 12.46 -6.60
C VAL A 310 -4.23 13.74 -6.08
N LEU A 311 -3.94 14.06 -4.83
CA LEU A 311 -4.44 15.26 -4.15
C LEU A 311 -3.45 16.41 -4.36
N PRO A 312 -3.94 17.62 -4.72
CA PRO A 312 -3.07 18.76 -4.94
C PRO A 312 -2.35 19.15 -3.64
N ARG A 313 -1.03 19.34 -3.71
CA ARG A 313 -0.25 19.81 -2.56
C ARG A 313 -0.55 21.30 -2.30
N PRO A 314 -0.96 21.69 -1.09
CA PRO A 314 -1.13 23.11 -0.75
C PRO A 314 0.24 23.79 -0.76
N ARG A 315 0.27 25.06 -1.18
CA ARG A 315 1.50 25.84 -1.27
C ARG A 315 1.29 27.25 -0.73
N VAL A 316 2.27 27.75 0.02
CA VAL A 316 2.32 29.15 0.44
C VAL A 316 2.91 29.96 -0.71
N THR A 317 2.15 30.92 -1.23
CA THR A 317 2.57 31.77 -2.35
C THR A 317 3.22 33.06 -1.90
N ARG A 318 2.84 33.58 -0.72
CA ARG A 318 3.39 34.82 -0.16
C ARG A 318 3.45 34.78 1.36
N ILE A 319 4.55 35.32 1.89
CA ILE A 319 4.80 35.47 3.33
C ILE A 319 5.16 36.93 3.59
N ASP A 320 4.28 37.63 4.29
CA ASP A 320 4.52 38.98 4.79
C ASP A 320 4.74 38.91 6.31
N VAL A 321 5.67 39.70 6.83
CA VAL A 321 6.02 39.74 8.26
C VAL A 321 5.74 41.15 8.78
N LEU A 322 4.80 41.27 9.70
CA LEU A 322 4.54 42.50 10.44
C LEU A 322 5.33 42.47 11.75
N TYR A 323 6.30 43.38 11.89
CA TYR A 323 7.09 43.55 13.10
C TYR A 323 6.41 44.54 14.04
N GLU A 324 6.08 44.09 15.23
CA GLU A 324 5.60 44.91 16.34
C GLU A 324 6.69 44.97 17.41
N TYR A 325 7.39 46.10 17.45
CA TYR A 325 8.47 46.31 18.42
C TYR A 325 7.91 46.68 19.80
N PRO A 326 8.60 46.29 20.88
CA PRO A 326 8.22 46.70 22.22
C PRO A 326 8.17 48.23 22.36
N PRO A 327 7.26 48.80 23.18
CA PRO A 327 7.10 50.26 23.30
C PRO A 327 8.37 51.01 23.70
N HIS A 328 9.27 50.36 24.45
CA HIS A 328 10.51 50.95 24.93
C HIS A 328 11.50 51.28 23.81
N THR A 329 11.39 50.61 22.67
CA THR A 329 12.23 50.88 21.48
C THR A 329 11.85 52.16 20.74
N GLY A 330 10.67 52.72 20.98
CA GLY A 330 10.15 53.88 20.25
C GLY A 330 9.87 53.65 18.76
N ARG A 331 10.02 52.41 18.24
CA ARG A 331 9.85 52.08 16.82
C ARG A 331 8.38 51.85 16.48
N THR A 332 7.97 52.32 15.30
CA THR A 332 6.63 52.03 14.76
C THR A 332 6.60 50.65 14.12
N ALA A 333 5.40 50.05 14.03
CA ALA A 333 5.22 48.76 13.40
C ALA A 333 5.63 48.80 11.93
N HIS A 334 6.39 47.78 11.49
CA HIS A 334 6.96 47.73 10.16
C HIS A 334 6.50 46.47 9.43
N LEU A 335 5.92 46.63 8.23
CA LEU A 335 5.49 45.51 7.39
C LEU A 335 6.56 45.19 6.33
N ALA A 336 7.25 44.08 6.51
CA ALA A 336 8.13 43.51 5.51
C ALA A 336 7.32 42.59 4.58
N ARG A 337 7.24 42.93 3.29
CA ARG A 337 6.50 42.15 2.29
C ARG A 337 7.42 41.16 1.60
N GLU A 338 6.92 39.95 1.35
CA GLU A 338 7.66 38.88 0.65
C GLU A 338 9.03 38.57 1.29
N GLN A 339 9.11 38.68 2.61
CA GLN A 339 10.32 38.39 3.39
C GLN A 339 10.06 37.19 4.30
N PRO A 340 10.35 35.97 3.84
CA PRO A 340 10.13 34.77 4.63
C PRO A 340 11.17 34.62 5.76
N GLU A 341 12.38 35.17 5.61
CA GLU A 341 13.34 35.18 6.72
C GLU A 341 12.93 36.24 7.74
N ILE A 342 12.89 35.85 9.01
CA ILE A 342 12.54 36.74 10.11
C ILE A 342 13.83 37.20 10.77
N ARG A 343 14.04 38.52 10.84
CA ARG A 343 15.18 39.12 11.54
C ARG A 343 14.72 40.30 12.39
N GLY A 344 14.86 40.22 13.70
CA GLY A 344 14.34 41.25 14.60
C GLY A 344 14.92 41.18 16.01
N LEU A 345 14.70 42.24 16.79
CA LEU A 345 15.18 42.35 18.17
C LEU A 345 14.53 41.31 19.07
N ARG A 346 15.27 40.83 20.07
CA ARG A 346 14.72 39.96 21.12
C ARG A 346 13.53 40.65 21.82
N GLY A 347 12.46 39.89 22.06
CA GLY A 347 11.21 40.35 22.65
C GLY A 347 10.25 41.03 21.66
N ALA A 348 10.64 41.26 20.40
CA ALA A 348 9.71 41.76 19.38
C ALA A 348 8.67 40.70 19.03
N THR A 349 7.42 41.14 18.85
CA THR A 349 6.33 40.27 18.39
C THR A 349 6.22 40.40 16.88
N VAL A 350 6.21 39.27 16.18
CA VAL A 350 6.02 39.21 14.73
C VAL A 350 4.70 38.54 14.40
N GLU A 351 3.90 39.18 13.54
CA GLU A 351 2.70 38.60 12.94
C GLU A 351 3.01 38.21 11.50
N LEU A 352 3.01 36.90 11.24
CA LEU A 352 3.13 36.32 9.91
C LEU A 352 1.77 36.37 9.21
N ARG A 353 1.76 36.89 7.98
CA ARG A 353 0.59 36.92 7.10
C ARG A 353 0.90 36.10 5.86
N LEU A 354 0.19 35.00 5.71
CA LEU A 354 0.46 33.99 4.71
C LEU A 354 -0.68 33.94 3.69
N LEU A 355 -0.35 33.98 2.41
CA LEU A 355 -1.28 33.67 1.32
C LEU A 355 -0.96 32.27 0.82
N ALA A 356 -1.96 31.42 0.69
CA ALA A 356 -1.78 30.04 0.26
C ALA A 356 -2.82 29.60 -0.77
N GLU A 357 -2.41 28.71 -1.65
CA GLU A 357 -3.25 28.09 -2.67
C GLU A 357 -3.46 26.61 -2.36
N GLY A 358 -4.59 26.05 -2.81
CA GLY A 358 -4.92 24.64 -2.58
C GLY A 358 -5.46 24.33 -1.18
N LEU A 359 -5.87 25.35 -0.43
CA LEU A 359 -6.55 25.17 0.85
C LEU A 359 -7.97 24.60 0.65
N PRO A 360 -8.46 23.74 1.55
CA PRO A 360 -9.87 23.36 1.56
C PRO A 360 -10.77 24.59 1.75
N ALA A 361 -11.96 24.52 1.16
CA ALA A 361 -13.00 25.52 1.37
C ALA A 361 -13.24 25.70 2.87
N ALA A 362 -13.47 26.95 3.28
CA ALA A 362 -13.78 27.30 4.66
C ALA A 362 -15.20 26.83 4.99
N ASP A 363 -15.41 25.51 5.02
CA ASP A 363 -16.72 24.93 5.29
C ASP A 363 -16.99 25.08 6.78
N SER A 364 -17.85 26.05 7.06
CA SER A 364 -18.38 26.44 8.36
C SER A 364 -19.33 25.37 8.91
N GLU A 365 -18.89 24.14 9.18
CA GLU A 365 -19.79 23.16 9.84
C GLU A 365 -19.15 21.88 10.43
N THR A 366 -17.84 21.82 10.70
CA THR A 366 -17.26 20.62 11.37
C THR A 366 -16.40 20.95 12.57
N GLU A 367 -16.99 21.66 13.54
CA GLU A 367 -16.54 21.72 14.93
C GLU A 367 -16.95 20.47 15.75
N ALA A 368 -17.86 19.62 15.23
CA ALA A 368 -18.58 18.64 16.05
C ALA A 368 -18.20 17.15 15.86
N SER A 369 -17.00 16.83 15.40
CA SER A 369 -16.49 15.45 15.45
C SER A 369 -15.02 15.44 15.80
N ALA A 370 -14.73 15.85 17.04
CA ALA A 370 -13.55 15.44 17.78
C ALA A 370 -13.65 13.93 18.10
N GLY A 371 -13.58 13.10 17.06
CA GLY A 371 -13.32 11.67 17.19
C GLY A 371 -11.81 11.47 17.16
N GLU A 372 -11.23 11.22 18.33
CA GLU A 372 -9.90 10.64 18.58
C GLU A 372 -8.90 10.71 17.43
N ILE A 373 -8.24 11.86 17.27
CA ILE A 373 -6.98 11.96 16.54
C ILE A 373 -5.94 12.38 17.57
N GLY A 374 -4.78 11.71 17.55
CA GLY A 374 -3.76 11.71 18.62
C GLY A 374 -3.36 13.08 19.19
N PRO A 375 -2.60 13.07 20.32
CA PRO A 375 -2.29 14.27 21.08
C PRO A 375 -1.63 15.33 20.18
N GLY A 376 -2.30 16.45 19.95
CA GLY A 376 -1.79 17.58 19.15
C GLY A 376 -2.56 17.94 17.87
N SER A 377 -3.79 17.46 17.65
CA SER A 377 -4.60 17.80 16.45
C SER A 377 -5.82 18.69 16.71
N ALA A 378 -6.19 18.91 17.99
CA ALA A 378 -7.23 19.83 18.38
C ALA A 378 -6.70 21.28 18.27
N GLY A 379 -7.00 21.97 17.15
CA GLY A 379 -6.68 23.39 16.97
C GLY A 379 -6.00 23.77 15.65
N PHE A 380 -5.59 22.81 14.80
CA PHE A 380 -4.84 23.09 13.56
C PHE A 380 -5.70 22.99 12.29
N SER A 381 -6.98 23.35 12.37
CA SER A 381 -7.94 23.23 11.26
C SER A 381 -7.53 24.01 10.00
N ASN A 382 -6.86 25.15 10.18
CA ASN A 382 -6.38 26.01 9.09
C ASN A 382 -4.89 25.82 8.78
N GLY A 383 -4.21 24.88 9.46
CA GLY A 383 -2.78 24.65 9.36
C GLY A 383 -2.02 24.99 10.65
N ALA A 384 -0.71 24.77 10.59
CA ALA A 384 0.21 25.00 11.68
C ALA A 384 1.51 25.65 11.18
N LEU A 385 2.07 26.56 11.97
CA LEU A 385 3.47 26.95 11.87
C LEU A 385 4.28 26.01 12.76
N LEU A 386 5.19 25.25 12.17
CA LEU A 386 6.10 24.38 12.90
C LEU A 386 7.42 25.12 13.16
N LEU A 387 7.70 25.38 14.43
CA LEU A 387 8.91 26.01 14.94
C LEU A 387 9.90 24.94 15.40
N ASP A 388 11.13 25.00 14.90
CA ASP A 388 12.27 24.12 15.20
C ASP A 388 11.96 22.61 15.13
N GLY A 389 10.97 22.24 14.30
CA GLY A 389 10.56 20.84 14.14
C GLY A 389 9.78 20.24 15.32
N GLN A 390 9.54 21.00 16.39
CA GLN A 390 8.94 20.50 17.63
C GLN A 390 7.63 21.18 18.00
N GLN A 391 7.58 22.51 17.95
CA GLN A 391 6.44 23.27 18.43
C GLN A 391 5.53 23.67 17.26
N ARG A 392 4.24 23.33 17.35
CA ARG A 392 3.23 23.75 16.37
C ARG A 392 2.40 24.88 16.92
N LEU A 393 2.39 26.02 16.22
CA LEU A 393 1.52 27.16 16.49
C LEU A 393 0.35 27.13 15.50
N PRO A 394 -0.91 27.26 15.96
CA PRO A 394 -2.07 27.21 15.08
C PRO A 394 -2.10 28.43 14.16
N LEU A 395 -2.56 28.23 12.92
CA LEU A 395 -2.83 29.33 11.99
C LEU A 395 -4.27 29.79 12.14
N GLU A 396 -4.47 31.10 12.29
CA GLU A 396 -5.79 31.73 12.29
C GLU A 396 -6.13 32.19 10.88
N ARG A 397 -7.34 31.89 10.39
CA ARG A 397 -7.76 32.30 9.04
C ARG A 397 -8.57 33.58 9.10
N GLU A 398 -8.12 34.62 8.39
CA GLU A 398 -8.81 35.90 8.23
C GLU A 398 -8.96 36.21 6.74
N GLY A 399 -10.13 35.88 6.19
CA GLY A 399 -10.38 35.94 4.75
C GLY A 399 -9.49 34.95 3.97
N ASP A 400 -8.72 35.48 3.02
CA ASP A 400 -7.76 34.70 2.22
C ASP A 400 -6.40 34.53 2.91
N TRP A 401 -6.17 35.25 4.01
CA TRP A 401 -4.90 35.24 4.73
C TRP A 401 -4.93 34.29 5.91
N LEU A 402 -3.81 33.61 6.16
CA LEU A 402 -3.53 32.89 7.40
C LEU A 402 -2.57 33.72 8.26
N ARG A 403 -2.82 33.76 9.57
CA ARG A 403 -2.05 34.53 10.54
C ARG A 403 -1.47 33.65 11.63
N ALA A 404 -0.24 33.97 12.02
CA ALA A 404 0.40 33.42 13.21
C ALA A 404 1.18 34.52 13.93
N ARG A 405 1.18 34.47 15.26
CA ARG A 405 1.96 35.38 16.11
C ARG A 405 3.08 34.61 16.79
N LEU A 406 4.27 35.20 16.79
CA LEU A 406 5.47 34.65 17.38
C LEU A 406 6.22 35.77 18.12
N THR A 407 6.76 35.49 19.29
CA THR A 407 7.69 36.38 20.00
C THR A 407 9.12 35.92 19.73
N LEU A 408 10.00 36.84 19.35
CA LEU A 408 11.39 36.56 19.03
C LEU A 408 12.23 36.42 20.31
N GLU A 409 12.48 35.20 20.75
CA GLU A 409 13.31 34.95 21.95
C GLU A 409 14.69 34.38 21.59
N ASN A 410 14.71 33.37 20.73
CA ASN A 410 15.90 32.65 20.31
C ASN A 410 15.94 32.50 18.79
N ASP A 411 17.16 32.35 18.25
CA ASP A 411 17.36 31.89 16.88
C ASP A 411 16.66 30.56 16.65
N GLY A 412 16.14 30.36 15.44
CA GLY A 412 15.39 29.16 15.12
C GLY A 412 15.05 29.07 13.64
N ARG A 413 14.19 28.11 13.33
CA ARG A 413 13.64 27.91 11.99
C ARG A 413 12.16 27.65 12.09
N TYR A 414 11.43 28.06 11.06
CA TYR A 414 10.02 27.72 10.94
C TYR A 414 9.70 27.17 9.56
N ARG A 415 8.67 26.34 9.49
CA ARG A 415 8.02 25.93 8.24
C ARG A 415 6.52 25.93 8.40
N ILE A 416 5.80 26.08 7.30
CA ILE A 416 4.34 26.15 7.30
C ILE A 416 3.79 24.78 6.86
N GLU A 417 2.90 24.22 7.66
CA GLU A 417 2.17 22.99 7.36
C GLU A 417 0.69 23.33 7.14
N LEU A 418 0.14 22.93 6.00
CA LEU A 418 -1.26 23.22 5.62
C LEU A 418 -2.06 21.92 5.46
N PRO A 419 -3.38 21.96 5.71
CA PRO A 419 -4.24 20.79 5.53
C PRO A 419 -4.40 20.44 4.05
N LEU A 420 -4.38 19.15 3.75
CA LEU A 420 -4.66 18.64 2.41
C LEU A 420 -6.16 18.72 2.08
N ALA A 421 -6.49 19.27 0.90
CA ALA A 421 -7.88 19.34 0.43
C ALA A 421 -8.35 17.99 -0.14
N GLY A 422 -9.56 17.53 0.22
CA GLY A 422 -10.22 16.37 -0.39
C GLY A 422 -9.69 14.99 0.03
N GLY A 423 -8.82 14.90 1.03
CA GLY A 423 -8.32 13.63 1.54
C GLY A 423 -9.35 12.83 2.32
N ARG A 424 -9.34 11.49 2.16
CA ARG A 424 -10.14 10.53 2.95
C ARG A 424 -9.90 10.67 4.46
N THR A 425 -8.70 11.08 4.86
CA THR A 425 -8.37 11.48 6.24
C THR A 425 -8.49 13.00 6.35
N PRO A 426 -9.57 13.54 6.94
CA PRO A 426 -9.68 14.97 7.14
C PRO A 426 -8.52 15.45 8.02
N ARG A 427 -7.86 16.54 7.61
CA ARG A 427 -6.86 17.30 8.40
C ARG A 427 -5.46 16.71 8.51
N THR A 428 -5.00 15.89 7.57
CA THR A 428 -3.56 15.60 7.44
C THR A 428 -2.82 16.87 7.04
N LEU A 429 -1.88 17.31 7.89
CA LEU A 429 -1.01 18.46 7.63
C LEU A 429 0.19 18.02 6.80
N VAL A 430 0.50 18.77 5.75
CA VAL A 430 1.66 18.56 4.89
C VAL A 430 2.48 19.84 4.79
N ALA A 431 3.80 19.70 4.62
CA ALA A 431 4.68 20.85 4.41
C ALA A 431 4.27 21.61 3.14
N ALA A 432 4.00 22.91 3.31
CA ALA A 432 3.52 23.82 2.28
C ALA A 432 4.51 24.98 1.98
N SER A 433 5.61 25.04 2.72
CA SER A 433 6.74 25.96 2.50
C SER A 433 8.07 25.24 2.71
N ALA A 434 9.16 25.87 2.26
CA ALA A 434 10.51 25.51 2.70
C ALA A 434 10.72 25.89 4.19
N GLU A 435 11.83 25.46 4.77
CA GLU A 435 12.29 25.98 6.05
C GLU A 435 12.85 27.38 5.89
N HIS A 436 12.45 28.28 6.80
CA HIS A 436 12.85 29.68 6.84
C HIS A 436 13.55 29.98 8.16
N GLY A 437 14.57 30.83 8.12
CA GLY A 437 15.37 31.19 9.30
C GLY A 437 14.73 32.29 10.14
N ILE A 438 14.94 32.18 11.45
CA ILE A 438 14.66 33.22 12.45
C ILE A 438 16.00 33.61 13.05
N THR A 439 16.36 34.89 12.92
CA THR A 439 17.55 35.48 13.54
C THR A 439 17.12 36.53 14.54
N VAL A 440 17.45 36.30 15.80
CA VAL A 440 17.16 37.22 16.89
C VAL A 440 18.38 38.09 17.14
N LEU A 441 18.17 39.39 17.09
CA LEU A 441 19.20 40.39 17.36
C LEU A 441 19.15 40.77 18.84
N ASP A 442 20.31 40.69 19.47
CA ASP A 442 20.53 41.20 20.82
C ASP A 442 20.73 42.71 20.79
N ASP A 443 20.10 43.38 21.76
CA ASP A 443 20.27 44.81 22.01
C ASP A 443 21.68 45.08 22.59
N GLN A 444 22.42 46.01 21.99
CA GLN A 444 23.77 46.31 22.42
C GLN A 444 23.79 47.40 23.49
N LEU A 445 24.93 47.53 24.17
CA LEU A 445 25.11 48.65 25.08
C LEU A 445 25.48 49.90 24.28
N PRO A 446 25.04 51.10 24.71
CA PRO A 446 25.37 52.34 24.03
C PRO A 446 26.87 52.61 24.09
N VAL A 447 27.38 53.21 23.03
CA VAL A 447 28.76 53.66 22.92
C VAL A 447 28.81 55.15 23.24
N VAL A 448 29.64 55.52 24.22
CA VAL A 448 29.84 56.92 24.64
C VAL A 448 31.27 57.37 24.46
N ARG A 449 31.44 58.60 23.98
CA ARG A 449 32.75 59.23 23.73
C ARG A 449 32.76 60.68 24.16
N LEU A 450 33.93 61.11 24.64
CA LEU A 450 34.27 62.51 24.85
C LEU A 450 35.23 62.93 23.74
N GLU A 451 34.73 63.67 22.75
CA GLU A 451 35.52 64.09 21.58
C GLU A 451 36.47 65.25 21.90
N ALA A 452 36.03 66.20 22.74
CA ALA A 452 36.81 67.36 23.09
C ALA A 452 36.72 67.63 24.61
N PRO A 453 37.86 67.87 25.30
CA PRO A 453 39.22 67.80 24.76
C PRO A 453 39.71 66.35 24.53
N GLY A 454 38.96 65.33 24.96
CA GLY A 454 39.23 63.91 24.72
C GLY A 454 40.54 63.39 25.34
N ARG A 455 41.05 64.12 26.34
CA ARG A 455 42.30 63.83 27.04
C ARG A 455 42.37 64.66 28.32
N ASP A 456 43.31 64.28 29.17
CA ASP A 456 43.70 65.12 30.29
C ASP A 456 44.27 66.45 29.77
N ALA A 457 43.76 67.54 30.32
CA ALA A 457 44.14 68.89 29.94
C ALA A 457 44.54 69.70 31.16
N ARG A 458 45.23 70.81 30.88
CA ARG A 458 45.77 71.68 31.91
C ARG A 458 45.28 73.06 31.65
N VAL A 459 44.64 73.63 32.65
CA VAL A 459 43.66 74.68 32.44
C VAL A 459 43.89 75.83 33.40
N SER A 460 43.49 77.04 33.02
CA SER A 460 43.47 78.17 33.94
C SER A 460 42.14 78.24 34.71
N PRO A 461 42.10 78.73 35.96
CA PRO A 461 40.85 78.92 36.70
C PRO A 461 39.79 79.81 36.02
N ILE A 462 40.18 80.58 35.00
CA ILE A 462 39.29 81.50 34.25
C ILE A 462 39.14 81.10 32.77
N GLU A 463 39.51 79.86 32.43
CA GLU A 463 39.43 79.36 31.06
C GLU A 463 38.06 78.75 30.77
N GLU A 464 37.54 78.95 29.56
CA GLU A 464 36.33 78.27 29.09
C GLU A 464 36.71 77.05 28.24
N ILE A 465 36.16 75.89 28.57
CA ILE A 465 36.47 74.63 27.89
C ILE A 465 35.22 74.04 27.28
N ALA A 466 35.30 73.66 26.00
CA ALA A 466 34.25 72.92 25.33
C ALA A 466 34.40 71.41 25.62
N LEU A 467 33.41 70.87 26.32
CA LEU A 467 33.24 69.45 26.58
C LEU A 467 32.26 68.89 25.55
N THR A 468 32.80 68.25 24.50
CA THR A 468 31.98 67.66 23.43
C THR A 468 31.75 66.18 23.70
N VAL A 469 30.48 65.82 23.81
CA VAL A 469 29.97 64.50 24.11
C VAL A 469 29.32 63.92 22.86
N GLU A 470 29.60 62.66 22.57
CA GLU A 470 28.95 61.85 21.54
C GLU A 470 28.46 60.54 22.18
N ALA A 471 27.23 60.16 21.92
CA ALA A 471 26.66 58.89 22.34
C ALA A 471 25.85 58.28 21.18
N GLU A 472 25.98 56.98 20.99
CA GLU A 472 25.31 56.20 19.93
C GLU A 472 24.78 54.90 20.52
N ASP A 473 23.63 54.44 20.01
CA ASP A 473 22.95 53.20 20.39
C ASP A 473 22.24 52.58 19.18
N ASP A 474 22.04 51.26 19.14
CA ASP A 474 21.39 50.59 18.02
C ASP A 474 19.85 50.56 18.11
N VAL A 475 19.29 50.82 19.29
CA VAL A 475 17.84 50.87 19.53
C VAL A 475 17.38 52.28 19.87
N ALA A 476 17.79 52.82 21.02
CA ALA A 476 17.49 54.19 21.45
C ALA A 476 18.24 54.56 22.75
N LEU A 477 18.80 55.76 22.76
CA LEU A 477 19.30 56.40 23.98
C LEU A 477 18.14 56.89 24.85
N ARG A 478 18.20 56.59 26.15
CA ARG A 478 17.20 57.04 27.13
C ARG A 478 17.62 58.30 27.88
N GLU A 479 18.86 58.31 28.37
CA GLU A 479 19.44 59.43 29.11
C GLU A 479 20.92 59.51 28.81
N VAL A 480 21.42 60.73 28.54
CA VAL A 480 22.85 61.02 28.41
C VAL A 480 23.17 62.19 29.33
N SER A 481 24.21 62.03 30.13
CA SER A 481 24.57 62.99 31.19
C SER A 481 26.09 63.16 31.24
N LEU A 482 26.56 64.40 31.22
CA LEU A 482 27.95 64.76 31.50
C LEU A 482 28.10 64.92 33.02
N VAL A 483 29.00 64.14 33.61
CA VAL A 483 29.25 64.12 35.05
C VAL A 483 30.57 64.82 35.34
N LEU A 484 30.51 65.86 36.16
CA LEU A 484 31.65 66.66 36.61
C LEU A 484 31.85 66.44 38.10
N ASN A 485 33.10 66.33 38.56
CA ASN A 485 33.42 66.28 39.97
C ASN A 485 34.71 67.04 40.24
N VAL A 486 34.64 68.02 41.15
CA VAL A 486 35.78 68.83 41.60
C VAL A 486 36.33 68.22 42.89
N ASN A 487 37.61 67.83 42.89
CA ASN A 487 38.35 67.32 44.05
C ASN A 487 37.70 66.11 44.78
N GLY A 488 36.82 65.36 44.11
CA GLY A 488 36.15 64.21 44.72
C GLY A 488 34.98 64.58 45.63
N GLU A 489 34.44 65.81 45.52
CA GLU A 489 33.24 66.25 46.22
C GLU A 489 31.97 65.69 45.54
N HIS A 490 30.90 66.50 45.43
CA HIS A 490 29.62 66.07 44.87
C HIS A 490 29.66 66.04 43.33
N GLU A 491 29.07 65.01 42.73
CA GLU A 491 28.88 64.94 41.28
C GLU A 491 27.89 66.02 40.82
N GLN A 492 28.33 66.88 39.91
CA GLN A 492 27.48 67.79 39.16
C GLN A 492 27.08 67.11 37.85
N ILE A 493 25.78 66.90 37.66
CA ILE A 493 25.21 66.21 36.50
C ILE A 493 24.65 67.27 35.54
N VAL A 494 25.18 67.30 34.32
CA VAL A 494 24.72 68.16 33.24
C VAL A 494 23.98 67.28 32.21
N PRO A 495 22.64 67.40 32.08
CA PRO A 495 21.89 66.60 31.12
C PRO A 495 22.23 66.99 29.68
N VAL A 496 22.44 65.99 28.84
CA VAL A 496 22.66 66.15 27.41
C VAL A 496 21.35 65.87 26.67
N ALA A 497 20.94 66.80 25.81
CA ALA A 497 19.71 66.64 25.04
C ALA A 497 19.86 65.51 23.99
N ILE A 498 18.85 64.65 23.90
CA ILE A 498 18.72 63.62 22.86
C ILE A 498 17.73 64.12 21.81
N ASP A 499 18.01 63.89 20.53
CA ASP A 499 17.09 64.28 19.46
C ASP A 499 15.83 63.42 19.52
N SER A 500 14.66 64.06 19.57
CA SER A 500 13.37 63.38 19.54
C SER A 500 13.05 62.71 18.19
N VAL A 501 13.68 63.15 17.10
CA VAL A 501 13.50 62.60 15.75
C VAL A 501 14.41 61.39 15.53
N ASP A 502 15.61 61.44 16.10
CA ASP A 502 16.63 60.39 15.96
C ASP A 502 17.22 60.04 17.33
N PRO A 503 16.53 59.22 18.14
CA PRO A 503 16.96 58.91 19.50
C PRO A 503 18.14 57.93 19.57
N THR A 504 18.66 57.44 18.44
CA THR A 504 19.79 56.49 18.41
C THR A 504 21.14 57.17 18.57
N GLN A 505 21.21 58.50 18.46
CA GLN A 505 22.46 59.23 18.58
C GLN A 505 22.27 60.61 19.20
N THR A 506 23.30 61.12 19.86
CA THR A 506 23.38 62.53 20.22
C THR A 506 24.82 63.02 20.19
N ARG A 507 24.98 64.28 19.79
CA ARG A 507 26.24 65.00 19.85
C ARG A 507 26.00 66.39 20.41
N HIS A 508 26.62 66.68 21.56
CA HIS A 508 26.41 67.94 22.26
C HIS A 508 27.72 68.53 22.77
N SER A 509 27.90 69.84 22.60
CA SER A 509 29.05 70.57 23.13
C SER A 509 28.61 71.46 24.29
N HIS A 510 28.98 71.09 25.50
CA HIS A 510 28.79 71.90 26.71
C HIS A 510 30.00 72.82 26.92
N ARG A 511 29.78 74.12 27.15
CA ARG A 511 30.86 75.06 27.46
C ARG A 511 30.95 75.24 28.96
N LEU A 512 32.03 74.74 29.55
CA LEU A 512 32.31 74.84 30.97
C LEU A 512 33.16 76.09 31.23
N ALA A 513 32.56 77.10 31.85
CA ALA A 513 33.26 78.29 32.34
C ALA A 513 33.89 77.98 33.71
N LEU A 514 35.21 77.85 33.76
CA LEU A 514 35.90 77.41 34.97
C LEU A 514 35.86 78.45 36.09
N GLU A 515 35.63 79.73 35.77
CA GLU A 515 35.49 80.80 36.77
C GLU A 515 34.27 80.60 37.69
N GLU A 516 33.23 79.91 37.21
CA GLU A 516 32.01 79.64 37.97
C GLU A 516 32.23 78.59 39.06
N LEU A 517 33.27 77.77 38.92
CA LEU A 517 33.62 76.68 39.84
C LEU A 517 34.51 77.12 41.01
N SER A 518 34.88 78.41 41.10
CA SER A 518 35.69 78.99 42.19
C SER A 518 37.01 78.24 42.46
N LEU A 519 37.70 77.82 41.40
CA LEU A 519 38.85 76.92 41.46
C LEU A 519 40.13 77.61 41.96
N ALA A 520 40.92 76.89 42.75
CA ALA A 520 42.28 77.24 43.14
C ALA A 520 43.32 76.48 42.31
N PRO A 521 44.52 77.06 42.07
CA PRO A 521 45.62 76.30 41.48
C PRO A 521 45.96 75.05 42.28
N GLY A 522 45.99 73.89 41.63
CA GLY A 522 46.15 72.58 42.24
C GLY A 522 44.87 71.76 42.35
N ASP A 523 43.70 72.37 42.09
CA ASP A 523 42.43 71.65 42.02
C ASP A 523 42.37 70.72 40.79
N LEU A 524 41.64 69.63 40.94
CA LEU A 524 41.45 68.59 39.93
C LEU A 524 39.97 68.44 39.62
N ILE A 525 39.60 68.62 38.36
CA ILE A 525 38.25 68.33 37.87
C ILE A 525 38.30 67.00 37.13
N SER A 526 37.53 66.03 37.59
CA SER A 526 37.27 64.80 36.82
C SER A 526 35.97 64.96 36.05
N TYR A 527 35.95 64.50 34.80
CA TYR A 527 34.77 64.54 33.95
C TYR A 527 34.64 63.26 33.12
N HIS A 528 33.42 62.76 33.02
CA HIS A 528 33.07 61.61 32.19
C HIS A 528 31.62 61.73 31.70
N VAL A 529 31.27 60.96 30.68
CA VAL A 529 29.91 60.88 30.17
C VAL A 529 29.29 59.58 30.62
N ARG A 530 28.00 59.63 30.91
CA ARG A 530 27.18 58.47 31.25
C ARG A 530 25.98 58.42 30.33
N ALA A 531 25.76 57.30 29.65
CA ALA A 531 24.57 57.07 28.85
C ALA A 531 23.83 55.82 29.33
N SER A 532 22.50 55.84 29.18
CA SER A 532 21.65 54.68 29.44
C SER A 532 20.83 54.30 28.22
N ASP A 533 20.69 52.99 28.04
CA ASP A 533 19.85 52.34 27.06
C ASP A 533 18.36 52.43 27.46
N ALA A 534 17.49 52.40 26.45
CA ALA A 534 16.04 52.31 26.56
C ALA A 534 15.50 50.89 26.82
N THR A 535 16.27 49.94 27.36
CA THR A 535 15.75 48.61 27.71
C THR A 535 14.77 48.61 28.91
N GLY A 536 13.76 47.73 28.83
CA GLY A 536 12.58 47.73 29.70
C GLY A 536 12.73 47.23 31.15
N ASP A 537 13.82 46.55 31.53
CA ASP A 537 13.90 45.87 32.85
C ASP A 537 15.10 46.29 33.73
N SER A 538 16.04 47.04 33.17
CA SER A 538 17.08 47.78 33.91
C SER A 538 17.75 48.70 32.91
N SER A 539 17.74 50.01 33.14
CA SER A 539 18.47 50.97 32.30
C SER A 539 19.95 50.63 32.38
N ARG A 540 20.44 49.82 31.43
CA ARG A 540 21.85 49.45 31.37
C ARG A 540 22.62 50.72 31.07
N GLN A 541 23.57 51.04 31.94
CA GLN A 541 24.27 52.31 31.93
C GLN A 541 25.75 52.07 31.62
N VAL A 542 26.28 52.86 30.69
CA VAL A 542 27.70 52.84 30.30
C VAL A 542 28.29 54.22 30.59
N SER A 543 29.54 54.22 31.05
CA SER A 543 30.33 55.43 31.23
C SER A 543 31.50 55.45 30.25
N SER A 544 31.88 56.64 29.81
CA SER A 544 33.12 56.86 29.06
C SER A 544 34.34 56.69 29.96
N ASP A 545 35.53 56.77 29.36
CA ASP A 545 36.75 57.06 30.10
C ASP A 545 36.60 58.36 30.90
N ILE A 546 37.26 58.38 32.06
CA ILE A 546 37.33 59.57 32.92
C ILE A 546 38.56 60.37 32.52
N TYR A 547 38.37 61.66 32.27
CA TYR A 547 39.45 62.59 32.00
C TYR A 547 39.57 63.64 33.10
N PHE A 548 40.74 64.27 33.17
CA PHE A 548 41.06 65.23 34.20
C PHE A 548 41.46 66.60 33.65
N LEU A 549 41.00 67.65 34.31
CA LEU A 549 41.48 69.02 34.12
C LEU A 549 42.31 69.41 35.35
N ASP A 550 43.62 69.57 35.15
CA ASP A 550 44.59 70.02 36.17
C ASP A 550 44.66 71.55 36.17
N VAL A 551 44.16 72.18 37.23
CA VAL A 551 44.05 73.63 37.36
C VAL A 551 45.40 74.24 37.73
N ARG A 552 45.92 75.11 36.86
CA ARG A 552 47.26 75.70 37.01
C ARG A 552 47.22 77.20 37.24
N PRO A 553 48.26 77.77 37.89
CA PRO A 553 48.37 79.21 38.03
C PRO A 553 48.40 79.89 36.65
N PHE A 554 47.68 81.01 36.53
CA PHE A 554 47.61 81.82 35.31
C PHE A 554 48.97 82.39 34.87
N GLU A 555 49.83 82.77 35.81
CA GLU A 555 51.17 83.30 35.52
C GLU A 555 52.28 82.37 36.04
N ARG A 556 53.23 82.03 35.15
CA ARG A 556 54.54 81.45 35.53
C ARG A 556 55.63 82.47 35.25
N SER A 557 56.14 83.13 36.29
CA SER A 557 57.32 83.98 36.17
C SER A 557 58.60 83.13 36.23
N PHE A 558 59.27 82.95 35.10
CA PHE A 558 60.59 82.32 35.06
C PHE A 558 61.66 83.36 35.36
N ARG A 559 62.30 83.27 36.53
CA ARG A 559 63.54 84.03 36.80
C ARG A 559 64.74 83.20 36.36
N ARG A 560 65.50 83.70 35.37
CA ARG A 560 66.80 83.15 34.97
C ARG A 560 67.75 83.28 36.17
N ALA A 561 68.29 82.18 36.67
CA ALA A 561 69.37 82.23 37.66
C ALA A 561 70.53 83.01 37.03
N ARG A 562 70.87 84.18 37.60
CA ARG A 562 72.07 84.92 37.20
C ARG A 562 73.26 84.06 37.61
N GLY A 563 74.01 83.59 36.62
CA GLY A 563 75.23 82.80 36.84
C GLY A 563 76.20 83.53 37.76
N GLY A 564 76.52 82.90 38.89
CA GLY A 564 77.62 83.28 39.75
C GLY A 564 78.94 82.82 39.12
N GLY A 565 79.52 83.65 38.26
CA GLY A 565 80.91 83.54 37.83
C GLY A 565 81.77 84.43 38.72
N GLY A 566 82.29 83.83 39.79
CA GLY A 566 83.14 84.46 40.79
C GLY A 566 84.43 85.04 40.21
N GLY A 567 84.89 86.13 40.86
CA GLY A 567 86.07 86.89 40.51
C GLY A 567 87.39 86.13 40.61
N GLY A 568 88.40 86.73 39.97
CA GLY A 568 89.78 86.27 39.97
C GLY A 568 90.55 86.58 41.25
N GLY A 569 91.70 85.91 41.35
CA GLY A 569 92.78 86.24 42.27
C GLY A 569 93.78 85.07 42.38
N GLY A 570 95.02 85.30 41.91
CA GLY A 570 96.22 84.55 42.29
C GLY A 570 96.72 83.54 41.28
#